data_AF-A0A1R1SL09-F1
#
_entry.id   AF-A0A1R1SL09-F1
#
_cell.length_a   1.000
_cell.length_b   1.000
_cell.length_c   1.000
_cell.angle_alpha   90.00
_cell.angle_beta   90.00
_cell.angle_gamma   90.00
#
_symmetry.space_group_name_H-M   'P 1'
#
loop_
_entity.id
_entity.type
_entity.pdbx_description
1 polymer ?
#
loop_
_entity_poly.entity_id
_entity_poly.type
_entity_poly.pdbx_seq_one_letter_code
_entity_poly.pdbx_strand_id
1 'polypeptide(L)'
;MLGLLADRTRLALLHTLSGGEADVTTLTAACGAARPAVSQHLAKLRLAGLVTSRKDGRRVVYTLQDGHLARLVAEALDHADHELSGIPHHG
;
A
#
# COMPACT_ATOMS: atom_id res chain seq x y z
N MET A 1 3.29 16.84 -0.72
CA MET A 1 2.40 15.74 -1.17
C MET A 1 3.16 14.50 -1.68
N LEU A 2 4.35 14.62 -2.32
CA LEU A 2 5.17 13.46 -2.73
C LEU A 2 5.74 12.63 -1.56
N GLY A 3 6.06 13.27 -0.42
CA GLY A 3 6.57 12.56 0.76
C GLY A 3 5.56 11.64 1.43
N LEU A 4 4.28 11.72 1.07
CA LEU A 4 3.33 10.72 1.55
C LEU A 4 3.72 9.40 0.91
N LEU A 5 3.80 9.26 -0.43
CA LEU A 5 3.92 8.01 -1.21
C LEU A 5 5.29 7.27 -1.11
N ALA A 6 6.38 7.92 -0.70
CA ALA A 6 7.75 7.37 -0.62
C ALA A 6 8.04 6.49 0.63
N ASP A 7 7.01 5.88 1.23
CA ASP A 7 7.19 5.02 2.40
C ASP A 7 7.12 3.55 1.96
N ARG A 8 8.24 2.85 2.11
CA ARG A 8 8.41 1.42 1.78
C ARG A 8 7.30 0.56 2.37
N THR A 9 6.80 0.92 3.55
CA THR A 9 5.68 0.23 4.21
C THR A 9 4.41 0.35 3.39
N ARG A 10 4.05 1.55 2.90
CA ARG A 10 2.81 1.71 2.14
C ARG A 10 2.88 1.02 0.77
N LEU A 11 4.04 1.02 0.12
CA LEU A 11 4.30 0.23 -1.09
C LEU A 11 4.06 -1.26 -0.83
N ALA A 12 4.68 -1.79 0.23
CA ALA A 12 4.51 -3.19 0.62
C ALA A 12 3.05 -3.52 0.97
N LEU A 13 2.31 -2.60 1.61
CA LEU A 13 0.88 -2.78 1.89
C LEU A 13 0.07 -2.88 0.60
N LEU A 14 0.27 -1.97 -0.35
CA LEU A 14 -0.46 -1.97 -1.62
C LEU A 14 -0.11 -3.21 -2.47
N HIS A 15 1.16 -3.59 -2.52
CA HIS A 15 1.60 -4.81 -3.19
C HIS A 15 1.02 -6.08 -2.54
N THR A 16 0.97 -6.14 -1.22
CA THR A 16 0.34 -7.28 -0.53
C THR A 16 -1.15 -7.36 -0.86
N LEU A 17 -1.84 -6.20 -0.90
CA LEU A 17 -3.26 -6.13 -1.18
C LEU A 17 -3.63 -6.33 -2.65
N SER A 18 -2.67 -6.21 -3.58
CA SER A 18 -2.88 -6.55 -5.00
C SER A 18 -2.88 -8.05 -5.26
N GLY A 19 -2.25 -8.84 -4.37
CA GLY A 19 -2.35 -10.29 -4.36
C GLY A 19 -3.65 -10.84 -3.75
N GLY A 20 -4.41 -9.98 -3.07
CA GLY A 20 -5.66 -10.36 -2.41
C GLY A 20 -5.89 -9.60 -1.11
N GLU A 21 -7.05 -9.79 -0.52
CA GLU A 21 -7.42 -9.16 0.74
C GLU A 21 -6.59 -9.70 1.93
N ALA A 22 -6.24 -8.83 2.88
CA ALA A 22 -5.40 -9.21 4.01
C ALA A 22 -5.78 -8.47 5.30
N ASP A 23 -5.60 -9.14 6.43
CA ASP A 23 -5.79 -8.52 7.75
C ASP A 23 -4.56 -7.72 8.20
N VAL A 24 -4.75 -6.86 9.21
CA VAL A 24 -3.66 -6.03 9.75
C VAL A 24 -2.46 -6.87 10.18
N THR A 25 -2.67 -8.07 10.73
CA THR A 25 -1.58 -8.92 11.21
C THR A 25 -0.73 -9.43 10.05
N THR A 26 -1.37 -9.93 8.99
CA THR A 26 -0.70 -10.36 7.75
C THR A 26 0.07 -9.21 7.12
N LEU A 27 -0.57 -8.04 7.03
CA LEU A 27 0.05 -6.82 6.48
C LEU A 27 1.26 -6.35 7.31
N THR A 28 1.17 -6.47 8.63
CA THR A 28 2.27 -6.14 9.56
C THR A 28 3.45 -7.07 9.38
N ALA A 29 3.21 -8.38 9.23
CA ALA A 29 4.24 -9.37 8.95
C ALA A 29 4.90 -9.15 7.58
N ALA A 30 4.09 -8.87 6.54
CA ALA A 30 4.58 -8.62 5.19
C ALA A 30 5.46 -7.37 5.08
N CYS A 31 5.12 -6.31 5.82
CA CYS A 31 5.88 -5.06 5.78
C CYS A 31 7.08 -5.01 6.74
N GLY A 32 7.20 -5.97 7.67
CA GLY A 32 8.22 -5.93 8.72
C GLY A 32 8.13 -4.69 9.64
N ALA A 33 6.96 -4.05 9.68
CA ALA A 33 6.73 -2.80 10.41
C ALA A 33 5.89 -3.04 11.66
N ALA A 34 5.90 -2.11 12.61
CA ALA A 34 5.08 -2.22 13.81
C ALA A 34 3.58 -2.02 13.48
N ARG A 35 2.71 -2.76 14.18
CA ARG A 35 1.25 -2.71 13.98
C ARG A 35 0.63 -1.29 14.06
N PRO A 36 1.06 -0.38 14.97
CA PRO A 36 0.58 0.99 14.99
C PRO A 36 0.95 1.78 13.73
N ALA A 37 2.17 1.59 13.21
CA ALA A 37 2.62 2.23 11.97
C ALA A 37 1.77 1.75 10.79
N VAL A 38 1.60 0.44 10.64
CA VAL A 38 0.75 -0.15 9.59
C VAL A 38 -0.68 0.35 9.65
N SER A 39 -1.26 0.43 10.86
CA SER A 39 -2.61 0.97 11.05
C SER A 39 -2.71 2.44 10.62
N GLN A 40 -1.69 3.24 10.91
CA GLN A 40 -1.62 4.63 10.46
C GLN A 40 -1.51 4.75 8.94
N HIS A 41 -0.69 3.92 8.29
CA HIS A 41 -0.59 3.90 6.82
C HIS A 41 -1.91 3.45 6.17
N LEU A 42 -2.56 2.41 6.72
CA LEU A 42 -3.87 1.94 6.24
C LEU A 42 -4.96 3.00 6.42
N ALA A 43 -4.92 3.78 7.51
CA ALA A 43 -5.84 4.90 7.70
C ALA A 43 -5.65 5.99 6.62
N LYS A 44 -4.39 6.33 6.30
CA LYS A 44 -4.06 7.28 5.22
C LYS A 44 -4.50 6.76 3.85
N LEU A 45 -4.24 5.48 3.56
CA LEU A 45 -4.67 4.82 2.32
C LEU A 45 -6.20 4.81 2.18
N ARG A 46 -6.91 4.53 3.27
CA ARG A 46 -8.37 4.53 3.30
C ARG A 46 -8.93 5.93 3.11
N LEU A 47 -8.33 6.95 3.73
CA LEU A 47 -8.71 8.35 3.53
C LEU A 47 -8.49 8.80 2.08
N ALA A 48 -7.44 8.28 1.43
CA ALA A 48 -7.17 8.51 0.01
C ALA A 48 -8.07 7.67 -0.94
N GLY A 49 -8.95 6.82 -0.41
CA GLY A 49 -9.84 5.98 -1.22
C GLY A 49 -9.17 4.80 -1.92
N LEU A 50 -7.93 4.46 -1.56
CA LEU A 50 -7.15 3.40 -2.21
C LEU A 50 -7.44 2.01 -1.67
N VAL A 51 -7.86 1.92 -0.41
CA VAL A 51 -8.23 0.66 0.24
C VAL A 51 -9.56 0.81 0.95
N THR A 52 -10.32 -0.28 0.99
CA THR A 52 -11.47 -0.43 1.88
C THR A 52 -11.14 -1.42 2.98
N SER A 53 -11.95 -1.40 4.03
CA SER A 53 -11.84 -2.31 5.15
C SER A 53 -13.20 -2.88 5.48
N ARG A 54 -13.27 -4.18 5.75
CA ARG A 54 -14.47 -4.82 6.31
C ARG A 54 -14.12 -5.55 7.60
N LYS A 55 -15.10 -5.69 8.48
CA LYS A 55 -14.97 -6.55 9.66
C LYS A 55 -15.28 -7.98 9.25
N ASP A 56 -14.37 -8.88 9.57
CA ASP A 56 -14.53 -10.32 9.42
C ASP A 56 -14.34 -10.97 10.79
N GLY A 57 -15.47 -11.24 11.47
CA GLY A 57 -15.52 -11.66 12.86
C GLY A 57 -14.80 -10.68 13.79
N ARG A 58 -13.66 -11.11 14.34
CA ARG A 58 -12.81 -10.30 15.24
C ARG A 58 -11.70 -9.53 14.53
N ARG A 59 -11.55 -9.74 13.22
CA ARG A 59 -10.47 -9.15 12.41
C ARG A 59 -11.00 -8.06 11.51
N VAL A 60 -10.11 -7.17 11.10
CA VAL A 60 -10.38 -6.18 10.05
C VAL A 60 -9.55 -6.58 8.85
N VAL A 61 -10.22 -6.84 7.74
CA VAL A 61 -9.63 -7.24 6.47
C VAL A 61 -9.67 -6.05 5.53
N TYR A 62 -8.56 -5.82 4.85
CA TYR A 62 -8.37 -4.74 3.90
C TYR A 62 -8.33 -5.29 2.48
N THR A 63 -8.82 -4.48 1.54
CA THR A 63 -8.91 -4.80 0.11
C THR A 63 -8.55 -3.54 -0.67
N LEU A 64 -7.80 -3.69 -1.77
CA LEU A 64 -7.61 -2.60 -2.73
C LEU A 64 -8.94 -2.22 -3.37
N GLN A 65 -9.18 -0.92 -3.55
CA GLN A 65 -10.29 -0.48 -4.37
C GLN A 65 -9.88 -0.50 -5.85
N ASP A 66 -10.60 -1.29 -6.64
CA ASP A 66 -10.52 -1.26 -8.09
C ASP A 66 -11.09 0.06 -8.61
N GLY A 67 -10.20 1.03 -8.79
CA GLY A 67 -10.51 2.32 -9.35
C GLY A 67 -9.35 2.83 -10.19
N HIS A 68 -9.64 3.72 -11.14
CA HIS A 68 -8.64 4.42 -11.95
C HIS A 68 -7.52 5.04 -11.09
N LEU A 69 -7.85 5.47 -9.87
CA LEU A 69 -6.92 5.99 -8.89
C LEU A 69 -5.93 4.94 -8.35
N ALA A 70 -6.32 3.68 -8.19
CA ALA A 70 -5.41 2.62 -7.77
C ALA A 70 -4.37 2.32 -8.85
N ARG A 71 -4.75 2.38 -10.14
CA ARG A 71 -3.80 2.30 -11.27
C ARG A 71 -2.86 3.49 -11.31
N LEU A 72 -3.38 4.71 -11.20
CA LEU A 72 -2.54 5.92 -11.19
C LEU A 72 -1.57 5.93 -10.02
N VAL A 73 -2.01 5.46 -8.85
CA VAL A 73 -1.12 5.32 -7.70
C VAL A 73 -0.12 4.18 -7.92
N ALA A 74 -0.51 3.04 -8.47
CA ALA A 74 0.43 1.98 -8.82
C ALA A 74 1.48 2.43 -9.86
N GLU A 75 1.09 3.17 -10.90
CA GLU A 75 2.00 3.73 -11.90
C GLU A 75 2.93 4.79 -11.32
N ALA A 76 2.41 5.69 -10.48
CA ALA A 76 3.24 6.67 -9.77
C ALA A 76 4.21 6.00 -8.79
N LEU A 77 3.84 4.85 -8.23
CA LEU A 77 4.66 4.05 -7.34
C LEU A 77 5.74 3.26 -8.10
N ASP A 78 5.41 2.68 -9.25
CA ASP A 78 6.36 2.00 -10.14
C ASP A 78 7.42 2.98 -10.67
N HIS A 79 6.99 4.19 -11.05
CA HIS A 79 7.90 5.24 -11.49
C HIS A 79 8.81 5.76 -10.36
N ALA A 80 8.28 5.91 -9.14
CA ALA A 80 9.06 6.34 -7.99
C ALA A 80 10.04 5.25 -7.48
N ASP A 81 9.68 3.97 -7.59
CA ASP A 81 10.58 2.85 -7.30
C ASP A 81 11.71 2.77 -8.33
N HIS A 82 11.41 3.06 -9.60
CA HIS A 82 12.41 3.14 -10.67
C HIS A 82 13.45 4.26 -10.44
N GLU A 83 13.00 5.45 -10.05
CA GLU A 83 13.86 6.60 -9.74
C GLU A 83 14.72 6.38 -8.49
N LEU A 84 14.28 5.55 -7.54
CA LEU A 84 15.05 5.21 -6.33
C LEU A 84 15.96 3.97 -6.51
N SER A 85 15.63 3.10 -7.47
CA SER A 85 16.39 1.88 -7.83
C SER A 85 17.63 2.16 -8.68
N GLY A 86 17.70 3.31 -9.36
CA GLY A 86 18.94 3.79 -9.97
C GLY A 86 19.54 2.86 -11.02
N ILE A 87 18.72 2.27 -11.90
CA ILE A 87 19.24 1.63 -13.11
C ILE A 87 18.84 2.49 -14.31
N PRO A 88 19.75 3.30 -14.88
CA PRO A 88 19.44 4.07 -16.07
C PRO A 88 19.21 3.13 -17.25
N HIS A 89 18.01 3.12 -17.81
CA HIS A 89 17.80 2.60 -19.16
C HIS A 89 18.40 3.59 -20.15
N HIS A 90 19.61 3.31 -20.62
CA HIS A 90 20.13 3.93 -21.84
C HIS A 90 19.37 3.35 -23.04
N GLY A 91 18.55 4.19 -23.65
CA GLY A 91 18.03 4.05 -25.00
C GLY A 91 18.27 5.34 -25.76
#